data_AF-A0A915IZV4-F1
#
_entry.id   AF-A0A915IZV4-F1
#
_cell.length_a   1.000
_cell.length_b   1.000
_cell.length_c   1.000
_cell.angle_alpha   90.00
_cell.angle_beta   90.00
_cell.angle_gamma   90.00
#
_symmetry.space_group_name_H-M   'P 1'
#
loop_
_entity.id
_entity.type
_entity.pdbx_description
1 polymer ?
#
loop_
_entity_poly.entity_id
_entity_poly.type
_entity_poly.pdbx_seq_one_letter_code
_entity_poly.pdbx_strand_id
1 'polypeptide(L)'
;MHEKIKANLNAAAAVSKEYFDRKARKHDFALNDLVLLTNTCKANKIHPDFIGPFLITDASRAAENVITINSLDAPGRPQTVSMTRLKPFIPRPTKDAFEFEEGGPRMPHTSRPQ
;
A
#
# COMPACT_ATOMS: atom_id res chain seq x y z
N MET A 1 -9.66 -35.82 22.45
CA MET A 1 -9.99 -35.04 21.25
C MET A 1 -9.59 -33.55 21.34
N HIS A 2 -9.60 -32.91 22.52
CA HIS A 2 -9.26 -31.48 22.64
C HIS A 2 -7.80 -31.09 22.36
N GLU A 3 -6.82 -31.99 22.53
CA GLU A 3 -5.41 -31.66 22.27
C GLU A 3 -5.06 -31.52 20.78
N LYS A 4 -5.67 -32.34 19.92
CA LYS A 4 -5.42 -32.27 18.46
C LYS A 4 -5.92 -30.96 17.84
N ILE A 5 -6.99 -30.37 18.40
CA ILE A 5 -7.53 -29.08 17.95
C ILE A 5 -6.61 -27.92 18.38
N LYS A 6 -6.07 -27.95 19.60
CA LYS A 6 -5.09 -26.96 20.07
C LYS A 6 -3.78 -27.00 19.28
N ALA A 7 -3.30 -28.20 18.93
CA ALA A 7 -2.11 -28.36 18.10
C ALA A 7 -2.30 -27.80 16.68
N ASN A 8 -3.45 -28.05 16.05
CA ASN A 8 -3.77 -27.49 14.73
C ASN A 8 -3.96 -25.97 14.75
N LEU A 9 -4.54 -25.41 15.81
CA LEU A 9 -4.65 -23.95 15.98
C LEU A 9 -3.28 -23.29 16.18
N ASN A 10 -2.36 -23.91 16.93
CA ASN A 10 -0.99 -23.42 17.08
C ASN A 10 -0.16 -23.55 15.78
N ALA A 11 -0.39 -24.59 14.98
CA ALA A 11 0.25 -24.74 13.68
C ALA A 11 -0.26 -23.72 12.64
N ALA A 12 -1.54 -23.35 12.68
CA ALA A 12 -2.10 -22.28 11.86
C ALA A 12 -1.73 -20.87 12.37
N ALA A 13 -1.52 -20.71 13.67
CA ALA A 13 -1.04 -19.47 14.30
C ALA A 13 0.47 -19.24 14.16
N ALA A 14 1.23 -20.28 13.78
CA ALA A 14 2.67 -20.20 13.54
C ALA A 14 3.02 -19.69 12.13
N VAL A 15 2.19 -18.83 11.53
CA VAL A 15 2.68 -17.95 10.46
C VAL A 15 3.63 -16.97 11.14
N SER A 16 4.91 -17.33 11.16
CA SER A 16 5.92 -16.60 11.92
C SER A 16 5.91 -15.13 11.51
N LYS A 17 6.17 -14.23 12.47
CA LYS A 17 6.36 -12.80 12.21
C LYS A 17 7.29 -12.57 11.00
N GLU A 18 8.30 -13.42 10.84
CA GLU A 18 9.24 -13.41 9.71
C GLU A 18 8.59 -13.63 8.35
N TYR A 19 7.50 -14.40 8.25
CA TYR A 19 6.75 -14.55 7.00
C TYR A 19 6.09 -13.24 6.58
N PHE A 20 5.50 -12.52 7.53
CA PHE A 20 4.91 -11.21 7.28
C PHE A 20 5.98 -10.14 7.05
N ASP A 21 7.05 -10.14 7.83
CA ASP A 21 8.18 -9.21 7.67
C ASP A 21 8.87 -9.38 6.31
N ARG A 22 9.02 -10.62 5.81
CA ARG A 22 9.58 -10.90 4.47
C ARG A 22 8.71 -10.36 3.34
N LYS A 23 7.40 -10.27 3.57
CA LYS A 23 6.44 -9.67 2.63
C LYS A 23 6.29 -8.16 2.82
N ALA A 24 6.73 -7.61 3.94
CA ALA A 24 6.84 -6.17 4.16
C ALA A 24 7.98 -5.63 3.29
N ARG A 25 7.68 -5.39 2.01
CA ARG A 25 8.61 -4.70 1.12
C ARG A 25 8.81 -3.30 1.68
N LYS A 26 10.06 -2.95 2.00
CA LYS A 26 10.43 -1.55 2.17
C LYS A 26 10.05 -0.84 0.88
N HIS A 27 9.21 0.18 1.02
CA HIS A 27 8.88 1.04 -0.10
C HIS A 27 9.84 2.22 -0.05
N ASP A 28 10.66 2.35 -1.08
CA ASP A 28 11.52 3.51 -1.25
C ASP A 28 10.65 4.65 -1.77
N PHE A 29 10.29 5.56 -0.87
CA PHE A 29 9.50 6.74 -1.19
C PHE A 29 10.36 7.75 -1.95
N ALA A 30 9.89 8.17 -3.12
CA ALA A 30 10.56 9.13 -3.99
C ALA A 30 9.85 10.49 -4.02
N LEU A 31 10.52 11.47 -4.62
CA LEU A 31 9.91 12.77 -4.91
C LEU A 31 8.67 12.58 -5.80
N ASN A 32 7.60 13.33 -5.53
CA ASN A 32 6.31 13.29 -6.24
C ASN A 32 5.48 12.01 -6.04
N ASP A 33 5.88 11.10 -5.16
CA ASP A 33 5.04 9.96 -4.82
C ASP A 33 3.82 10.38 -3.99
N LEU A 34 2.71 9.69 -4.22
CA LEU A 34 1.49 9.84 -3.43
C LEU A 34 1.50 8.87 -2.25
N VAL A 35 1.24 9.42 -1.06
CA VAL A 35 1.30 8.67 0.20
C VAL A 35 0.10 8.98 1.07
N LEU A 36 -0.19 8.03 1.96
CA LEU A 36 -1.14 8.17 3.05
C LEU A 36 -0.38 8.28 4.37
N LEU A 37 -0.82 9.18 5.24
CA LEU A 37 -0.25 9.41 6.56
C LEU A 37 -1.12 8.73 7.63
N THR A 38 -0.50 8.04 8.58
CA THR A 38 -1.21 7.50 9.76
C THR A 38 -1.75 8.61 10.66
N ASN A 39 -3.04 8.53 10.97
CA ASN A 39 -3.74 9.44 11.86
C ASN A 39 -3.51 9.04 13.32
N THR A 40 -2.67 9.81 14.02
CA THR A 40 -2.32 9.59 15.43
C THR A 40 -3.25 10.30 16.41
N CYS A 41 -4.21 11.10 15.93
CA CYS A 41 -5.04 11.96 16.78
C CYS A 41 -6.25 11.23 17.40
N LYS A 42 -6.51 9.97 17.06
CA LYS A 42 -7.62 9.20 17.62
C LYS A 42 -7.09 8.19 18.64
N ALA A 43 -7.33 8.46 19.91
CA ALA A 43 -6.87 7.64 21.04
C ALA A 43 -7.46 6.21 21.07
N ASN A 44 -8.55 5.93 20.34
CA ASN A 44 -9.36 4.71 20.53
C ASN A 44 -9.73 4.01 19.21
N LYS A 45 -8.76 3.46 18.46
CA LYS A 45 -9.09 2.55 17.36
C LYS A 45 -8.19 1.32 17.28
N ILE A 46 -8.87 0.19 17.10
CA ILE A 46 -8.35 -1.17 16.88
C ILE A 46 -7.56 -1.26 15.55
N HIS A 47 -7.69 -0.27 14.67
CA HIS A 47 -6.96 -0.19 13.41
C HIS A 47 -6.41 1.22 13.12
N PRO A 48 -5.21 1.34 12.51
CA PRO A 48 -4.68 2.62 12.08
C PRO A 48 -5.56 3.21 10.97
N ASP A 49 -6.17 4.36 11.26
CA ASP A 49 -6.80 5.21 10.24
C ASP A 49 -5.68 5.91 9.44
N PHE A 50 -5.74 5.84 8.11
CA PHE A 50 -4.84 6.57 7.22
C PHE A 50 -5.57 7.79 6.63
N ILE A 51 -4.88 8.92 6.50
CA ILE A 51 -5.36 10.17 5.91
C ILE A 51 -4.57 10.51 4.65
N GLY A 52 -5.17 11.25 3.73
CA GLY A 52 -4.55 11.66 2.46
C GLY A 52 -5.52 11.46 1.28
N PRO A 53 -5.03 11.57 0.04
CA PRO A 53 -3.63 11.48 -0.38
C PRO A 53 -2.77 12.74 -0.16
N PHE A 54 -1.48 12.53 0.14
CA PHE A 54 -0.45 13.56 0.25
C PHE A 54 0.62 13.35 -0.82
N LEU A 55 1.28 14.43 -1.25
CA LEU A 55 2.39 14.40 -2.21
C LEU A 55 3.72 14.56 -1.47
N ILE A 56 4.73 13.76 -1.82
CA ILE A 56 6.10 13.95 -1.34
C ILE A 56 6.76 15.11 -2.09
N THR A 57 7.09 16.17 -1.36
CA THR A 57 7.74 17.37 -1.91
C THR A 57 9.23 17.44 -1.65
N ASP A 58 9.74 16.69 -0.66
CA ASP A 58 11.17 16.57 -0.39
C ASP A 58 11.51 15.22 0.25
N ALA A 59 12.46 14.52 -0.35
CA ALA A 59 12.98 13.22 0.09
C ALA A 59 14.48 13.25 0.39
N SER A 60 15.10 14.43 0.52
CA SER A 60 16.55 14.59 0.74
C SER A 60 17.04 13.90 2.03
N ARG A 61 16.14 13.74 3.02
CA ARG A 61 16.42 13.08 4.30
C ARG A 61 15.80 11.68 4.42
N ALA A 62 15.49 11.02 3.31
CA ALA A 62 14.94 9.66 3.31
C ALA A 62 15.88 8.65 3.99
N ALA A 63 17.21 8.84 3.86
CA ALA A 63 18.21 8.03 4.56
C ALA A 63 18.07 8.10 6.09
N GLU A 64 17.59 9.22 6.62
CA GLU A 64 17.31 9.44 8.05
C GLU A 64 15.87 9.07 8.42
N ASN A 65 15.12 8.43 7.52
CA ASN A 65 13.74 8.01 7.71
C ASN A 65 12.75 9.19 7.89
N VAL A 66 13.06 10.35 7.28
CA VAL A 66 12.30 11.60 7.34
C VAL A 66 11.98 12.11 5.94
N ILE A 67 10.71 12.46 5.70
CA ILE A 67 10.21 12.97 4.40
C ILE A 67 9.29 14.16 4.64
N THR A 68 9.31 15.13 3.72
CA THR A 68 8.36 16.24 3.72
C THR A 68 7.24 15.97 2.72
N ILE A 69 6.01 16.06 3.21
CA ILE A 69 4.79 15.84 2.44
C ILE A 69 3.95 17.12 2.40
N ASN A 70 3.11 17.26 1.40
CA ASN A 70 2.15 18.35 1.26
C ASN A 70 0.77 17.79 0.94
N SER A 71 -0.27 18.42 1.47
CA SER A 71 -1.66 18.02 1.20
C SER A 71 -2.05 18.39 -0.23
N LEU A 72 -2.73 17.49 -0.93
CA LEU A 72 -3.29 17.81 -2.25
C LEU A 72 -4.50 18.76 -2.14
N ASP A 73 -5.31 18.60 -1.09
CA ASP A 73 -6.52 19.42 -0.90
C ASP A 73 -6.23 20.83 -0.37
N ALA A 74 -5.08 20.99 0.30
CA ALA A 74 -4.68 22.26 0.92
C ALA A 74 -3.17 22.50 0.69
N PRO A 75 -2.78 22.86 -0.54
CA PRO A 75 -1.39 23.14 -0.86
C PRO A 75 -0.91 24.38 -0.10
N GLY A 76 0.28 24.28 0.53
CA GLY A 76 0.91 25.41 1.23
C GLY A 76 1.21 25.16 2.70
N ARG A 77 0.85 23.99 3.22
CA ARG A 77 1.25 23.55 4.56
C ARG A 77 2.06 22.25 4.48
N PRO A 78 3.35 22.34 4.11
CA PRO A 78 4.22 21.17 4.13
C PRO A 78 4.39 20.66 5.56
N GLN A 79 4.45 19.34 5.70
CA GLN A 79 4.66 18.66 6.96
C GLN A 79 5.81 17.67 6.84
N THR A 80 6.76 17.74 7.76
CA THR A 80 7.84 16.76 7.87
C THR A 80 7.39 15.60 8.77
N VAL A 81 7.51 14.37 8.27
CA VAL A 81 7.02 13.16 8.93
C VAL A 81 8.02 12.00 8.76
N SER A 82 7.91 11.00 9.63
CA SER A 82 8.70 9.77 9.50
C SER A 82 8.11 8.82 8.46
N MET A 83 8.94 8.13 7.68
CA MET A 83 8.46 7.17 6.67
C MET A 83 7.70 6.00 7.28
N THR A 84 7.94 5.66 8.55
CA THR A 84 7.19 4.61 9.28
C THR A 84 5.70 4.94 9.43
N ARG A 85 5.35 6.21 9.33
CA ARG A 85 3.98 6.71 9.39
C ARG A 85 3.31 6.79 8.02
N LEU A 86 4.05 6.53 6.95
CA LEU A 86 3.60 6.64 5.58
C LEU A 86 3.25 5.28 5.00
N LYS A 87 2.28 5.27 4.10
CA LYS A 87 1.93 4.12 3.27
C LYS A 87 1.77 4.60 1.83
N PRO A 88 2.28 3.87 0.82
CA PRO A 88 2.05 4.25 -0.58
C PRO A 88 0.55 4.30 -0.88
N PHE A 89 0.13 5.36 -1.58
CA PHE A 89 -1.22 5.49 -2.10
C PHE A 89 -1.30 4.80 -3.46
N ILE A 90 -2.10 3.74 -3.53
CA ILE A 90 -2.38 3.06 -4.80
C ILE A 90 -3.78 3.52 -5.24
N PRO A 91 -3.90 4.32 -6.31
CA PRO A 91 -5.20 4.70 -6.83
C PRO A 91 -5.96 3.45 -7.25
N ARG A 92 -7.27 3.41 -6.94
CA ARG A 92 -8.12 2.33 -7.46
C ARG A 92 -8.16 2.45 -8.97
N PRO A 93 -8.00 1.35 -9.73
CA PRO A 93 -8.21 1.38 -11.16
C PRO A 93 -9.65 1.86 -11.41
N THR A 94 -9.79 3.05 -11.97
CA THR A 94 -11.06 3.52 -12.52
C THR A 94 -11.39 2.63 -13.72
N LYS A 95 -12.69 2.34 -13.91
CA LYS A 95 -13.16 1.47 -15.01
C LYS A 95 -12.73 1.94 -16.40
N ASP A 96 -12.30 3.19 -16.54
CA ASP A 96 -11.86 3.81 -17.79
C ASP A 96 -10.36 3.58 -18.11
N ALA A 97 -9.58 2.97 -17.21
CA ALA A 97 -8.17 2.64 -17.46
C ALA A 97 -7.98 1.31 -18.23
N PHE A 98 -9.06 0.74 -18.79
CA PHE A 98 -9.05 -0.45 -19.64
C PHE A 98 -9.08 -0.08 -21.13
N GLU A 99 -8.43 1.01 -21.54
CA GLU A 99 -7.99 1.14 -22.93
C GLU A 99 -6.64 0.41 -23.05
N PHE A 100 -6.74 -0.90 -23.22
CA PHE A 100 -5.64 -1.72 -23.73
C PHE A 100 -5.28 -1.20 -25.13
N GLU A 101 -4.05 -0.72 -25.31
CA GLU A 101 -3.41 -0.78 -26.62
C GLU A 101 -3.24 -2.27 -27.01
N GLU A 102 -4.27 -2.89 -27.59
CA GLU A 102 -4.13 -4.17 -28.27
C GLU A 102 -3.66 -3.95 -29.71
N GLY A 103 -2.36 -3.69 -29.85
CA GLY A 103 -1.57 -4.04 -31.03
C GLY A 103 -1.10 -5.50 -31.02
N GLY A 104 -1.89 -6.42 -30.43
CA GLY A 104 -1.59 -7.86 -30.33
C GLY A 104 -2.40 -8.68 -31.33
N PRO A 105 -1.85 -9.77 -31.90
CA PRO A 105 -2.46 -10.45 -33.04
C PRO A 105 -3.79 -11.13 -32.64
N ARG A 106 -4.86 -10.76 -33.36
CA ARG A 106 -6.16 -11.43 -33.33
C ARG A 106 -5.98 -12.94 -33.53
N MET A 107 -6.17 -13.71 -32.46
CA MET A 107 -6.35 -15.15 -32.55
C MET A 107 -7.61 -15.44 -33.37
N PRO A 108 -7.54 -16.17 -34.49
CA PRO A 108 -8.73 -16.53 -35.25
C PRO A 108 -9.59 -17.45 -34.39
N HIS A 109 -10.84 -17.03 -34.14
CA HIS A 109 -11.86 -17.88 -33.54
C HIS A 109 -12.06 -19.09 -34.45
N THR A 110 -11.66 -20.27 -33.99
CA THR A 110 -12.00 -21.52 -34.66
C THR A 110 -13.47 -21.80 -34.42
N SER A 111 -14.25 -21.59 -35.47
CA SER A 111 -15.65 -21.98 -35.57
C SER A 111 -15.79 -23.47 -35.24
N ARG A 112 -16.56 -23.76 -34.20
CA ARG A 112 -16.95 -25.13 -33.82
C ARG A 112 -17.83 -25.72 -34.94
N PRO A 113 -17.52 -26.89 -35.52
CA PRO A 113 -18.40 -27.53 -36.49
C PRO A 113 -19.60 -28.17 -35.76
N GLN A 114 -20.70 -28.30 -36.52
CA GLN A 114 -22.02 -28.77 -36.12
C GLN A 114 -22.05 -30.13 -35.44
#